data_AF-A0A2N6AVG7-F1
#
_entry.id   AF-A0A2N6AVG7-F1
#
_cell.length_a   1.000
_cell.length_b   1.000
_cell.length_c   1.000
_cell.angle_alpha   90.00
_cell.angle_beta   90.00
_cell.angle_gamma   90.00
#
_symmetry.space_group_name_H-M   'P 1'
#
loop_
_entity.id
_entity.type
_entity.pdbx_description
1 polymer ?
#
loop_
_entity_poly.entity_id
_entity_poly.type
_entity_poly.pdbx_seq_one_letter_code
_entity_poly.pdbx_strand_id
1 'polypeptide(L)' 'MPQQRPSHQNMPVSVQELHGMARLLVSRHGRSAFAMARFMAGEHACYGDKQRMETWQAVALVAQDMVHGRLGDAVPRIH' A
#
# COMPACT_ATOMS: atom_id res chain seq x y z
N MET A 1 -6.23 -35.04 15.74
CA MET A 1 -6.71 -33.67 16.04
C MET A 1 -6.32 -32.76 14.89
N PRO A 2 -7.24 -32.30 14.03
CA PRO A 2 -6.91 -31.31 13.00
C PRO A 2 -6.65 -29.97 13.68
N GLN A 3 -5.42 -29.46 13.59
CA GLN A 3 -5.08 -28.11 14.04
C GLN A 3 -5.80 -27.10 13.13
N GLN A 4 -6.82 -26.44 13.66
CA GLN A 4 -7.41 -25.26 13.06
C GLN A 4 -6.32 -24.18 13.01
N ARG A 5 -5.77 -23.93 11.82
CA ARG A 5 -4.93 -22.75 11.61
C ARG A 5 -5.80 -21.54 11.98
N PRO A 6 -5.32 -20.59 12.80
CA PRO A 6 -6.06 -19.37 13.04
C PRO A 6 -6.36 -18.78 11.65
N SER A 7 -7.64 -18.70 11.31
CA SER A 7 -8.12 -17.88 10.23
C SER A 7 -7.55 -16.50 10.55
N HIS A 8 -6.51 -16.06 9.85
CA HIS A 8 -6.07 -14.68 9.92
C HIS A 8 -7.27 -13.86 9.44
N GLN A 9 -8.11 -13.50 10.39
CA GLN A 9 -9.32 -12.76 10.20
C GLN A 9 -8.94 -11.50 9.42
N ASN A 10 -9.76 -11.17 8.43
CA ASN A 10 -9.71 -9.95 7.63
C ASN A 10 -9.76 -8.71 8.54
N MET A 11 -8.68 -8.42 9.26
CA MET A 11 -8.54 -7.17 9.97
C MET A 11 -8.31 -6.09 8.91
N PRO A 12 -9.11 -5.02 8.92
CA PRO A 12 -8.90 -3.90 8.01
C PRO A 12 -7.50 -3.32 8.27
N VAL A 13 -6.76 -3.07 7.19
CA VAL A 13 -5.42 -2.48 7.27
C VAL A 13 -5.54 -1.09 7.90
N SER A 14 -4.78 -0.85 8.95
CA SER A 14 -4.79 0.42 9.67
C SER A 14 -4.17 1.55 8.83
N VAL A 15 -4.51 2.79 9.16
CA VAL A 15 -3.93 3.99 8.51
C VAL A 15 -2.40 4.04 8.66
N GLN A 16 -1.87 3.53 9.78
CA GLN A 16 -0.43 3.47 10.02
C GLN A 16 0.25 2.45 9.10
N GLU A 17 -0.37 1.29 8.87
CA GLU A 17 0.14 0.28 7.95
C GLU A 17 0.09 0.78 6.50
N LEU A 18 -0.98 1.45 6.08
CA LEU A 18 -1.06 2.08 4.76
C LEU A 18 0.06 3.10 4.54
N HIS A 19 0.35 3.94 5.54
CA HIS A 19 1.50 4.85 5.50
C HIS A 19 2.84 4.12 5.43
N GLY A 20 3.02 3.05 6.19
CA GLY A 20 4.23 2.22 6.15
C GLY A 20 4.47 1.60 4.77
N MET A 21 3.43 1.02 4.18
CA MET A 21 3.45 0.46 2.83
C MET A 21 3.78 1.53 1.78
N ALA A 22 3.07 2.65 1.80
CA ALA A 22 3.28 3.75 0.87
C ALA A 22 4.70 4.34 0.99
N ARG A 23 5.19 4.54 2.21
CA ARG A 23 6.54 5.06 2.48
C ARG A 23 7.62 4.13 1.93
N LEU A 24 7.51 2.82 2.18
CA LEU A 24 8.44 1.84 1.63
C LEU A 24 8.46 1.93 0.10
N LEU A 25 7.28 1.95 -0.52
CA LEU A 25 7.15 2.00 -1.97
C LEU A 25 7.74 3.29 -2.56
N VAL A 26 7.45 4.44 -1.96
CA VAL A 26 8.00 5.75 -2.38
C VAL A 26 9.51 5.82 -2.14
N SER A 27 10.03 5.30 -1.03
CA SER A 27 11.48 5.30 -0.77
C SER A 27 12.26 4.48 -1.80
N ARG A 28 11.68 3.39 -2.32
CA ARG A 28 12.34 2.48 -3.26
C ARG A 28 12.13 2.87 -4.72
N HIS A 29 10.96 3.41 -5.05
CA HIS A 29 10.54 3.64 -6.44
C HIS A 29 10.24 5.10 -6.76
N GLY A 30 10.35 6.00 -5.78
CA GLY A 30 10.12 7.44 -5.95
C GLY A 30 8.76 7.73 -6.58
N ARG A 31 8.79 8.51 -7.66
CA ARG A 31 7.59 8.93 -8.42
C ARG A 31 6.81 7.77 -9.03
N SER A 32 7.46 6.63 -9.26
CA SER A 32 6.80 5.44 -9.85
C SER A 32 5.93 4.68 -8.84
N ALA A 33 6.07 4.94 -7.53
CA ALA A 33 5.34 4.26 -6.48
C ALA A 33 3.81 4.34 -6.67
N PHE A 34 3.30 5.49 -7.11
CA PHE A 34 1.88 5.68 -7.40
C PHE A 34 1.39 4.72 -8.50
N ALA A 35 2.10 4.67 -9.63
CA ALA A 35 1.75 3.82 -10.75
C ALA A 35 1.81 2.33 -10.39
N MET A 36 2.83 1.94 -9.60
CA MET A 36 2.97 0.57 -9.11
C MET A 36 1.82 0.16 -8.18
N ALA A 37 1.43 1.02 -7.23
CA ALA A 37 0.30 0.75 -6.34
C ALA A 37 -1.02 0.63 -7.13
N ARG A 38 -1.23 1.47 -8.15
CA ARG A 38 -2.40 1.35 -9.04
C ARG A 38 -2.38 0.08 -9.87
N PHE A 39 -1.23 -0.34 -10.36
CA PHE A 39 -1.07 -1.61 -11.07
C PHE A 39 -1.47 -2.79 -10.17
N MET A 40 -0.95 -2.84 -8.94
CA MET A 40 -1.31 -3.89 -7.98
C MET A 40 -2.80 -3.90 -7.62
N ALA A 41 -3.43 -2.72 -7.50
CA ALA A 41 -4.87 -2.65 -7.32
C ALA A 41 -5.63 -3.28 -8.51
N GLY A 42 -5.17 -3.03 -9.74
CA GLY A 42 -5.72 -3.64 -10.95
C GLY A 42 -5.57 -5.16 -10.99
N GLU A 43 -4.38 -5.67 -10.64
CA GLU A 43 -4.12 -7.12 -10.53
C GLU A 43 -5.10 -7.78 -9.55
N HIS A 44 -5.28 -7.20 -8.36
CA HIS A 44 -6.22 -7.74 -7.37
C HIS A 44 -7.69 -7.62 -7.77
N ALA A 45 -8.05 -6.59 -8.55
CA ALA A 45 -9.37 -6.49 -9.15
C ALA A 45 -9.64 -7.66 -10.11
N CYS A 46 -8.66 -8.05 -10.94
CA CYS A 46 -8.77 -9.20 -11.84
C CYS A 46 -8.96 -10.53 -11.10
N TYR A 47 -8.40 -10.67 -9.90
CA TYR A 47 -8.58 -11.85 -9.05
C TYR A 47 -9.86 -11.82 -8.19
N GLY A 48 -10.64 -10.73 -8.23
CA GLY A 48 -11.82 -10.56 -7.39
C GLY A 48 -11.50 -10.34 -5.90
N ASP A 49 -10.25 -10.01 -5.55
CA ASP A 49 -9.84 -9.73 -4.18
C ASP A 49 -10.10 -8.25 -3.85
N LYS A 50 -11.36 -7.97 -3.49
CA LYS A 50 -11.84 -6.61 -3.20
C LYS A 50 -11.05 -5.93 -2.08
N GLN A 51 -10.73 -6.66 -1.02
CA GLN A 51 -10.02 -6.09 0.13
C GLN A 51 -8.61 -5.65 -0.25
N ARG A 52 -7.87 -6.50 -0.99
CA ARG A 52 -6.52 -6.12 -1.44
C ARG A 52 -6.56 -5.01 -2.49
N MET A 53 -7.54 -5.02 -3.39
CA MET A 53 -7.76 -3.94 -4.33
C MET A 53 -7.92 -2.59 -3.61
N GLU A 54 -8.83 -2.51 -2.63
CA GLU A 54 -9.09 -1.30 -1.84
C GLU A 54 -7.85 -0.86 -1.04
N THR A 55 -7.12 -1.82 -0.46
CA THR A 55 -5.87 -1.54 0.25
C THR A 55 -4.84 -0.89 -0.68
N TRP A 56 -4.61 -1.46 -1.87
CA TRP A 56 -3.66 -0.90 -2.84
C TRP A 56 -4.11 0.44 -3.42
N GLN A 57 -5.42 0.68 -3.56
CA GLN A 57 -5.95 1.99 -3.92
C GLN A 57 -5.64 3.03 -2.84
N ALA A 58 -5.83 2.68 -1.56
CA ALA A 58 -5.50 3.56 -0.44
C ALA A 58 -3.98 3.85 -0.38
N VAL A 59 -3.14 2.83 -0.58
CA VAL A 59 -1.68 3.01 -0.68
C VAL A 59 -1.32 3.94 -1.85
N ALA A 60 -1.99 3.84 -3.00
CA ALA A 60 -1.73 4.73 -4.13
C ALA A 60 -2.02 6.20 -3.78
N LEU A 61 -3.13 6.50 -3.09
CA LEU A 61 -3.46 7.86 -2.67
C LEU A 61 -2.40 8.42 -1.71
N VAL A 62 -2.01 7.65 -0.70
CA VAL A 62 -0.96 8.06 0.26
C VAL A 62 0.38 8.25 -0.45
N ALA A 63 0.75 7.34 -1.36
CA ALA A 63 1.98 7.47 -2.16
C ALA A 63 1.96 8.70 -3.06
N GLN A 64 0.80 9.04 -3.65
CA GLN A 64 0.62 10.25 -4.44
C GLN A 64 0.88 11.48 -3.56
N ASP A 65 0.27 11.57 -2.39
CA ASP A 65 0.44 12.73 -1.51
C ASP A 65 1.87 12.86 -0.96
N MET A 66 2.56 11.74 -0.69
CA MET A 66 3.98 11.73 -0.33
C MET A 66 4.88 12.23 -1.47
N VAL A 67 4.63 11.78 -2.72
CA VAL A 67 5.42 12.21 -3.89
C VAL A 67 5.23 13.70 -4.20
N HIS A 68 4.03 14.24 -3.97
CA HIS A 68 3.73 15.66 -4.19
C HIS A 68 4.10 16.55 -2.98
N GLY A 69 4.67 15.97 -1.92
CA GLY A 69 5.11 16.71 -0.74
C GLY A 69 3.95 17.27 0.12
N ARG A 70 2.72 16.79 -0.08
CA ARG A 70 1.55 17.16 0.74
C ARG A 70 1.52 16.41 2.07
N LEU A 71 2.08 15.20 2.10
CA LEU A 71 2.50 14.51 3.30
C LEU A 71 4.00 14.79 3.49
N GLY A 72 4.30 15.93 4.10
CA GLY A 72 5.66 16.43 4.29
C GLY A 72 6.55 15.49 5.11
N ASP A 73 7.84 15.48 4.75
CA ASP A 73 9.00 15.08 5.53
C ASP A 73 9.09 13.64 6.07
N ALA A 74 9.51 12.68 5.21
CA ALA A 74 10.09 11.42 5.72
C ALA A 74 10.90 10.55 4.74
N VAL A 75 11.22 11.03 3.53
CA VAL A 75 12.09 10.27 2.61
C VAL A 75 13.46 10.95 2.61
N PRO A 76 14.45 10.46 3.37
CA PRO A 76 15.80 10.97 3.23
C PRO A 76 16.21 10.79 1.78
N ARG A 77 16.51 11.90 1.10
CA ARG A 77 17.16 11.85 -0.21
C ARG A 77 18.52 11.19 0.04
N ILE A 78 18.65 9.93 -0.33
CA ILE A 78 19.96 9.28 -0.38
C ILE A 78 20.68 9.97 -1.55
N HIS A 79 21.61 10.85 -1.20
CA HIS A 79 22.55 11.49 -2.11
C HIS A 79 23.76 10.58 -2.33
#